data_AF-A0AB39DNH5-F1
#
_entry.id   AF-A0AB39DNH5-F1
#
_cell.length_a   1.000
_cell.length_b   1.000
_cell.length_c   1.000
_cell.angle_alpha   90.00
_cell.angle_beta   90.00
_cell.angle_gamma   90.00
#
_symmetry.space_group_name_H-M   'P 1'
#
loop_
_entity.id
_entity.type
_entity.pdbx_description
1 polymer ?
#
loop_
_entity_poly.entity_id
_entity_poly.type
_entity_poly.pdbx_seq_one_letter_code
_entity_poly.pdbx_strand_id
1 'polypeptide(L)'
;MNTESSDTLRQWGERIEQALGIPLCVREDGAFALRSKGGALVGVEPMPGSRGVAFNGELGNTASELPPRTLRALLAINLAPGLSGTGFIGLAPQTDALILRMYWTPAESGWTEDTFMGVLTTFAEHVDALAASIASRDVERILDSSASTEAVVEDSRPGASDLV
;
A
#
# COMPACT_ATOMS: atom_id res chain seq x y z
N MET A 1 24.75 -5.69 -10.43
CA MET A 1 25.17 -5.58 -9.01
C MET A 1 24.02 -6.14 -8.20
N ASN A 2 24.05 -7.43 -7.82
CA ASN A 2 22.97 -8.03 -7.03
C ASN A 2 23.08 -7.51 -5.60
N THR A 3 21.97 -7.01 -5.07
CA THR A 3 21.84 -6.65 -3.65
C THR A 3 21.62 -7.93 -2.84
N GLU A 4 21.97 -7.94 -1.55
CA GLU A 4 21.72 -9.08 -0.66
C GLU A 4 20.23 -9.52 -0.66
N SER A 5 19.32 -8.59 -0.96
CA SER A 5 17.88 -8.83 -1.08
C SER A 5 17.52 -9.68 -2.31
N SER A 6 18.17 -9.47 -3.46
CA SER A 6 17.77 -10.05 -4.75
C SER A 6 17.86 -11.57 -4.78
N ASP A 7 18.98 -12.15 -4.32
CA ASP A 7 19.15 -13.60 -4.32
C ASP A 7 18.23 -14.30 -3.32
N THR A 8 18.05 -13.68 -2.15
CA THR A 8 17.12 -14.21 -1.12
C THR A 8 15.68 -14.17 -1.60
N LEU A 9 15.26 -13.05 -2.18
CA LEU A 9 13.90 -12.87 -2.70
C LEU A 9 13.62 -13.84 -3.85
N ARG A 10 14.60 -14.07 -4.73
CA ARG A 10 14.50 -15.06 -5.80
C ARG A 10 14.26 -16.47 -5.25
N GLN A 11 15.02 -16.89 -4.23
CA GLN A 11 14.84 -18.18 -3.58
C GLN A 11 13.45 -18.32 -2.94
N TRP A 12 12.97 -17.29 -2.25
CA TRP A 12 11.62 -17.29 -1.68
C TRP A 12 10.56 -17.34 -2.79
N GLY A 13 10.71 -16.54 -3.85
CA GLY A 13 9.80 -16.56 -5.00
C GLY A 13 9.70 -17.94 -5.66
N GLU A 14 10.83 -18.62 -5.87
CA GLU A 14 10.88 -19.98 -6.42
C GLU A 14 10.16 -20.99 -5.51
N ARG A 15 10.30 -20.86 -4.18
CA ARG A 15 9.58 -21.72 -3.22
C ARG A 15 8.08 -21.47 -3.22
N ILE A 16 7.64 -20.22 -3.37
CA ILE A 16 6.21 -19.87 -3.49
C ILE A 16 5.65 -20.46 -4.79
N GLU A 17 6.36 -20.32 -5.91
CA GLU A 17 6.00 -20.94 -7.20
C GLU A 17 5.82 -22.45 -7.06
N GLN A 18 6.75 -23.14 -6.38
CA GLN A 18 6.65 -24.57 -6.09
C GLN A 18 5.46 -24.92 -5.18
N ALA A 19 5.23 -24.14 -4.12
CA ALA A 19 4.15 -24.39 -3.16
C ALA A 19 2.76 -24.17 -3.75
N LEU A 20 2.61 -23.17 -4.64
CA LEU A 20 1.35 -22.87 -5.31
C LEU A 20 1.11 -23.76 -6.53
N GLY A 21 2.16 -24.34 -7.11
CA GLY A 21 2.09 -25.13 -8.33
C GLY A 21 1.72 -24.29 -9.57
N ILE A 22 2.02 -22.98 -9.54
CA ILE A 22 1.76 -22.05 -10.64
C ILE A 22 3.04 -21.28 -10.97
N PRO A 23 3.35 -21.04 -12.27
CA PRO A 23 4.50 -20.24 -12.65
C PRO A 23 4.30 -18.77 -12.24
N LEU A 24 5.21 -18.23 -11.43
CA LEU A 24 5.29 -16.83 -11.04
C LEU A 24 6.23 -16.02 -11.94
N CYS A 25 7.07 -16.69 -12.74
CA CYS A 25 8.06 -16.07 -13.61
C CYS A 25 8.98 -15.10 -12.84
N VAL A 26 9.55 -15.59 -11.73
CA VAL A 26 10.49 -14.82 -10.91
C VAL A 26 11.65 -14.31 -11.78
N ARG A 27 11.85 -13.00 -11.79
CA ARG A 27 12.88 -12.33 -12.59
C ARG A 27 14.27 -12.56 -12.01
N GLU A 28 15.30 -12.27 -12.80
CA GLU A 28 16.71 -12.40 -12.37
C GLU A 28 17.05 -11.55 -11.14
N ASP A 29 16.40 -10.40 -10.98
CA ASP A 29 16.55 -9.52 -9.81
C ASP A 29 15.75 -10.00 -8.58
N GLY A 30 15.00 -11.09 -8.71
CA GLY A 30 14.12 -11.64 -7.68
C GLY A 30 12.73 -10.99 -7.66
N ALA A 31 12.42 -10.05 -8.54
CA ALA A 31 11.07 -9.47 -8.59
C ALA A 31 10.06 -10.48 -9.15
N PHE A 32 8.85 -10.50 -8.58
CA PHE A 32 7.75 -11.34 -9.05
C PHE A 32 6.40 -10.71 -8.72
N ALA A 33 5.34 -11.23 -9.31
CA ALA A 33 3.97 -10.83 -9.00
C ALA A 33 3.03 -12.02 -8.98
N LEU A 34 1.96 -11.91 -8.20
CA LEU A 34 0.89 -12.87 -8.05
C LEU A 34 -0.47 -12.18 -8.03
N ARG A 35 -1.53 -12.91 -8.35
CA ARG A 35 -2.89 -12.43 -8.06
C ARG A 35 -3.28 -12.81 -6.64
N SER A 36 -3.80 -11.86 -5.90
CA SER A 36 -4.47 -12.09 -4.63
C SER A 36 -5.79 -12.85 -4.83
N LYS A 37 -6.43 -13.25 -3.73
CA LYS A 37 -7.76 -13.89 -3.78
C LYS A 37 -8.86 -12.92 -4.20
N GLY A 38 -8.74 -11.64 -3.86
CA GLY A 38 -9.65 -10.58 -4.34
C GLY A 38 -9.42 -10.20 -5.80
N GLY A 39 -8.38 -10.72 -6.44
CA GLY A 39 -8.09 -10.54 -7.87
C GLY A 39 -7.12 -9.41 -8.19
N ALA A 40 -6.64 -8.67 -7.19
CA ALA A 40 -5.63 -7.64 -7.34
C ALA A 40 -4.26 -8.24 -7.74
N LEU A 41 -3.49 -7.51 -8.55
CA LEU A 41 -2.12 -7.87 -8.86
C LEU A 41 -1.21 -7.35 -7.73
N VAL A 42 -0.48 -8.26 -7.08
CA VAL A 42 0.46 -7.97 -6.00
C VAL A 42 1.86 -8.35 -6.43
N GLY A 43 2.76 -7.37 -6.48
CA GLY A 43 4.15 -7.50 -6.87
C GLY A 43 5.11 -7.28 -5.71
N VAL A 44 6.28 -7.89 -5.80
CA VAL A 44 7.41 -7.70 -4.89
C VAL A 44 8.65 -7.41 -5.72
N GLU A 45 9.44 -6.43 -5.31
CA GLU A 45 10.71 -6.09 -5.94
C GLU A 45 11.79 -5.76 -4.88
N PRO A 46 13.07 -6.09 -5.13
CA PRO A 46 14.14 -5.72 -4.21
C PRO A 46 14.36 -4.20 -4.21
N MET A 47 14.70 -3.64 -3.05
CA MET A 47 15.10 -2.23 -2.97
C MET A 47 16.57 -2.04 -3.37
N PRO A 48 16.90 -1.13 -4.31
CA PRO A 48 18.29 -0.85 -4.66
C PRO A 48 19.08 -0.31 -3.46
N GLY A 49 20.28 -0.86 -3.23
CA GLY A 49 21.22 -0.35 -2.24
C GLY A 49 20.84 -0.58 -0.77
N SER A 50 19.78 -1.35 -0.47
CA SER A 50 19.37 -1.66 0.89
C SER A 50 18.83 -3.08 1.03
N ARG A 51 18.92 -3.65 2.25
CA ARG A 51 18.25 -4.90 2.59
C ARG A 51 16.78 -4.62 2.83
N GLY A 52 15.93 -4.96 1.86
CA GLY A 52 14.51 -4.67 1.89
C GLY A 52 13.83 -4.91 0.55
N VAL A 53 12.50 -4.89 0.58
CA VAL A 53 11.65 -5.05 -0.60
C VAL A 53 10.60 -3.95 -0.66
N ALA A 54 10.16 -3.63 -1.87
CA ALA A 54 8.94 -2.89 -2.11
C ALA A 54 7.83 -3.86 -2.51
N PHE A 55 6.74 -3.82 -1.76
CA PHE A 55 5.48 -4.44 -2.14
C PHE A 55 4.65 -3.44 -2.93
N ASN A 56 4.04 -3.89 -4.02
CA ASN A 56 3.18 -3.08 -4.87
C ASN A 56 1.86 -3.83 -5.08
N GLY A 57 0.72 -3.17 -4.95
CA GLY A 57 -0.60 -3.76 -5.18
C GLY A 57 -1.45 -2.86 -6.05
N GLU A 58 -1.98 -3.38 -7.15
CA GLU A 58 -2.89 -2.65 -8.02
C GLU A 58 -4.30 -2.57 -7.41
N LEU A 59 -4.88 -1.37 -7.39
CA LEU A 59 -6.18 -1.09 -6.76
C LEU A 59 -7.34 -1.03 -7.78
N GLY A 60 -7.11 -1.54 -8.99
CA GLY A 60 -8.14 -1.85 -10.00
C GLY A 60 -8.52 -0.72 -10.96
N ASN A 61 -8.52 0.55 -10.53
CA ASN A 61 -8.94 1.67 -11.38
C ASN A 61 -7.74 2.53 -11.85
N THR A 62 -7.82 3.02 -13.08
CA THR A 62 -6.97 4.12 -13.55
C THR A 62 -7.38 5.41 -12.85
N ALA A 63 -6.41 6.28 -12.57
CA ALA A 63 -6.66 7.54 -11.87
C ALA A 63 -7.70 8.40 -12.60
N SER A 64 -7.65 8.38 -13.93
CA SER A 64 -8.50 9.13 -14.83
C SER A 64 -9.99 8.76 -14.74
N GLU A 65 -10.33 7.58 -14.23
CA GLU A 65 -11.71 7.12 -14.06
C GLU A 65 -12.29 7.43 -12.68
N LEU A 66 -11.44 7.87 -11.72
CA LEU A 66 -11.88 8.13 -10.35
C LEU A 66 -12.51 9.51 -10.19
N PRO A 67 -13.65 9.62 -9.48
CA PRO A 67 -14.20 10.91 -9.10
C PRO A 67 -13.20 11.77 -8.30
N PRO A 68 -13.20 13.11 -8.47
CA PRO A 68 -12.32 14.00 -7.70
C PRO A 68 -12.46 13.85 -6.18
N ARG A 69 -13.65 13.51 -5.69
CA ARG A 69 -13.90 13.25 -4.27
C ARG A 69 -13.16 12.00 -3.79
N THR A 70 -13.17 10.92 -4.57
CA THR A 70 -12.42 9.69 -4.28
C THR A 70 -10.92 9.96 -4.25
N LEU A 71 -10.39 10.73 -5.22
CA LEU A 71 -8.96 11.11 -5.23
C LEU A 71 -8.56 11.91 -3.98
N ARG A 72 -9.41 12.84 -3.51
CA ARG A 72 -9.18 13.57 -2.25
C ARG A 72 -9.20 12.65 -1.04
N ALA A 73 -10.11 11.67 -1.01
CA ALA A 73 -10.18 10.69 0.06
C ALA A 73 -8.91 9.82 0.12
N LEU A 74 -8.40 9.38 -1.03
CA LEU A 74 -7.16 8.62 -1.13
C LEU A 74 -5.94 9.44 -0.66
N LEU A 75 -5.91 10.73 -0.99
CA LEU A 75 -4.89 11.63 -0.47
C LEU A 75 -5.00 11.80 1.06
N ALA A 76 -6.21 11.90 1.60
CA ALA A 76 -6.43 11.97 3.05
C ALA A 76 -5.98 10.68 3.76
N ILE A 77 -6.19 9.52 3.15
CA ILE A 77 -5.71 8.22 3.66
C ILE A 77 -4.18 8.21 3.77
N ASN A 78 -3.46 8.77 2.80
CA ASN A 78 -1.98 8.89 2.87
C ASN A 78 -1.49 9.74 4.04
N LEU A 79 -2.33 10.65 4.54
CA LEU A 79 -2.02 11.52 5.66
C LEU A 79 -2.53 10.96 7.00
N ALA A 80 -3.29 9.87 6.95
CA ALA A 80 -3.86 9.27 8.15
C ALA A 80 -2.76 8.56 8.95
N PRO A 81 -2.73 8.73 10.29
CA PRO A 81 -1.71 8.12 11.15
C PRO A 81 -1.77 6.58 11.22
N GLY A 82 -2.81 5.97 10.62
CA GLY A 82 -3.01 4.52 10.55
C GLY A 82 -2.40 3.85 9.31
N LEU A 83 -2.01 4.61 8.28
CA LEU A 83 -1.15 4.04 7.24
C LEU A 83 0.22 3.86 7.88
N SER A 84 0.71 2.62 8.00
CA SER A 84 2.07 2.37 8.48
C SER A 84 3.01 3.28 7.68
N GLY A 85 3.88 4.07 8.33
CA GLY A 85 4.68 5.12 7.68
C GLY A 85 5.61 4.66 6.54
N THR A 86 5.57 3.37 6.20
CA THR A 86 6.24 2.72 5.08
C THR A 86 5.34 2.50 3.86
N GLY A 87 4.03 2.75 3.96
CA GLY A 87 3.02 2.55 2.91
C GLY A 87 2.50 3.87 2.35
N PHE A 88 2.14 3.90 1.07
CA PHE A 88 1.46 5.04 0.44
C PHE A 88 0.67 4.60 -0.79
N ILE A 89 -0.41 5.31 -1.06
CA ILE A 89 -1.23 5.19 -2.26
C ILE A 89 -0.72 6.20 -3.29
N GLY A 90 -0.43 5.74 -4.50
CA GLY A 90 0.08 6.58 -5.57
C GLY A 90 -0.41 6.14 -6.93
N LEU A 91 0.06 6.82 -7.97
CA LEU A 91 -0.21 6.48 -9.35
C LEU A 91 1.07 5.95 -10.00
N ALA A 92 0.97 4.83 -10.69
CA ALA A 92 2.02 4.33 -11.56
C ALA A 92 1.98 5.16 -12.87
N PRO A 93 2.98 6.03 -13.14
CA PRO A 93 2.90 6.99 -14.25
C PRO A 93 2.90 6.33 -15.63
N GLN A 94 3.34 5.08 -15.72
CA GLN A 94 3.44 4.32 -16.97
C GLN A 94 2.10 3.70 -17.38
N THR A 95 1.26 3.37 -16.39
CA THR A 95 0.01 2.62 -16.59
C THR A 95 -1.23 3.40 -16.15
N ASP A 96 -1.05 4.57 -15.55
CA ASP A 96 -2.10 5.33 -14.85
C ASP A 96 -2.79 4.53 -13.72
N ALA A 97 -2.21 3.39 -13.32
CA ALA A 97 -2.80 2.50 -12.33
C ALA A 97 -2.67 3.10 -10.94
N LEU A 98 -3.76 3.07 -10.18
CA LEU A 98 -3.72 3.34 -8.75
C LEU A 98 -3.05 2.17 -8.03
N ILE A 99 -1.99 2.45 -7.28
CA ILE A 99 -1.20 1.46 -6.56
C ILE A 99 -1.14 1.76 -5.07
N LEU A 100 -1.17 0.72 -4.25
CA LEU A 100 -0.65 0.75 -2.89
C LEU A 100 0.79 0.27 -2.94
N ARG A 101 1.73 1.06 -2.43
CA ARG A 101 3.15 0.68 -2.32
C ARG A 101 3.56 0.67 -0.86
N MET A 102 4.31 -0.33 -0.44
CA MET A 102 4.85 -0.43 0.92
C MET A 102 6.31 -0.89 0.89
N TYR A 103 7.17 -0.19 1.63
CA TYR A 103 8.54 -0.62 1.86
C TYR A 103 8.65 -1.49 3.10
N TRP A 104 9.36 -2.60 2.99
CA TRP A 104 9.67 -3.47 4.11
C TRP A 104 11.18 -3.63 4.24
N THR A 105 11.72 -2.99 5.28
CA THR A 105 13.14 -2.98 5.64
C THR A 105 13.27 -3.46 7.08
N PRO A 106 13.09 -4.77 7.35
CA PRO A 106 13.16 -5.28 8.70
C PRO A 106 14.60 -5.24 9.23
N ALA A 107 14.75 -5.33 10.56
CA ALA A 107 16.04 -5.68 11.15
C ALA A 107 16.50 -7.07 10.65
N GLU A 108 17.80 -7.35 10.75
CA GLU A 108 18.37 -8.60 10.26
C GLU A 108 17.68 -9.87 10.81
N SER A 109 17.31 -9.87 12.09
CA SER A 109 16.56 -10.97 12.71
C SER A 109 15.14 -11.16 12.17
N GLY A 110 14.56 -10.14 11.54
CA GLY A 110 13.25 -10.18 10.88
C GLY A 110 13.31 -10.45 9.38
N TRP A 111 14.51 -10.58 8.80
CA TRP A 111 14.70 -10.93 7.40
C TRP A 111 14.64 -12.45 7.21
N THR A 112 13.46 -13.01 7.45
CA THR A 112 13.19 -14.45 7.35
C THR A 112 12.05 -14.72 6.38
N GLU A 113 12.02 -15.92 5.81
CA GLU A 113 10.96 -16.35 4.88
C GLU A 113 9.58 -16.29 5.56
N ASP A 114 9.45 -16.79 6.78
CA ASP A 114 8.17 -16.79 7.51
C ASP A 114 7.64 -15.37 7.72
N THR A 115 8.52 -14.44 8.10
CA THR A 115 8.13 -13.03 8.30
C THR A 115 7.75 -12.40 6.97
N PHE A 116 8.54 -12.65 5.92
CA PHE A 116 8.24 -12.20 4.57
C PHE A 116 6.87 -12.69 4.08
N MET A 117 6.58 -13.98 4.24
CA MET A 117 5.30 -14.58 3.86
C MET A 117 4.12 -14.00 4.64
N GLY A 118 4.31 -13.75 5.94
CA GLY A 118 3.33 -13.06 6.77
C GLY A 118 3.04 -11.64 6.28
N VAL A 119 4.08 -10.88 5.96
CA VAL A 119 3.96 -9.51 5.43
C VAL A 119 3.32 -9.51 4.04
N LEU A 120 3.73 -10.40 3.13
CA LEU A 120 3.17 -10.51 1.79
C LEU A 120 1.67 -10.85 1.82
N THR A 121 1.28 -11.80 2.67
CA THR A 121 -0.12 -12.21 2.82
C THR A 121 -0.96 -11.07 3.37
N THR A 122 -0.50 -10.45 4.47
CA THR A 122 -1.17 -9.30 5.09
C THR A 122 -1.30 -8.15 4.09
N PHE A 123 -0.24 -7.86 3.33
CA PHE A 123 -0.25 -6.82 2.31
C PHE A 123 -1.30 -7.11 1.22
N ALA A 124 -1.35 -8.35 0.70
CA ALA A 124 -2.35 -8.74 -0.30
C ALA A 124 -3.78 -8.59 0.21
N GLU A 125 -4.05 -8.95 1.46
CA GLU A 125 -5.37 -8.75 2.10
C GLU A 125 -5.74 -7.27 2.22
N HIS A 126 -4.77 -6.40 2.55
CA HIS A 126 -5.00 -4.96 2.61
C HIS A 126 -5.24 -4.36 1.23
N VAL A 127 -4.53 -4.81 0.20
CA VAL A 127 -4.76 -4.40 -1.20
C VAL A 127 -6.18 -4.78 -1.61
N ASP A 128 -6.62 -6.01 -1.35
CA ASP A 128 -7.96 -6.48 -1.67
C ASP A 128 -9.04 -5.67 -0.95
N ALA A 129 -8.87 -5.43 0.36
CA ALA A 129 -9.79 -4.66 1.16
C ALA A 129 -9.88 -3.19 0.69
N LEU A 130 -8.75 -2.57 0.36
CA LEU A 130 -8.70 -1.20 -0.12
C LEU A 130 -9.31 -1.09 -1.53
N ALA A 131 -8.99 -2.01 -2.44
CA ALA A 131 -9.57 -2.04 -3.77
C ALA A 131 -11.11 -2.19 -3.71
N ALA A 132 -11.61 -3.08 -2.85
CA ALA A 132 -13.05 -3.22 -2.62
C ALA A 132 -13.68 -1.93 -2.05
N SER A 133 -13.01 -1.28 -1.10
CA SER A 133 -13.48 -0.02 -0.49
C SER A 133 -13.49 1.16 -1.48
N ILE A 134 -12.56 1.18 -2.43
CA ILE A 134 -12.55 2.16 -3.53
C ILE A 134 -13.71 1.89 -4.48
N ALA A 135 -13.92 0.63 -4.87
CA ALA A 135 -15.01 0.24 -5.75
C ALA A 135 -16.39 0.55 -5.16
N SER A 136 -16.57 0.35 -3.84
CA SER A 136 -17.80 0.69 -3.12
C SER A 136 -17.93 2.17 -2.76
N ARG A 137 -16.88 2.98 -2.99
CA ARG A 137 -16.73 4.38 -2.55
C ARG A 137 -16.80 4.58 -1.03
N ASP A 138 -16.62 3.52 -0.25
CA ASP A 138 -16.59 3.61 1.22
C ASP A 138 -15.43 4.50 1.72
N VAL A 139 -14.33 4.56 0.98
CA VAL A 139 -13.18 5.44 1.27
C VAL A 139 -13.56 6.91 1.41
N GLU A 140 -14.62 7.37 0.74
CA GLU A 140 -15.00 8.79 0.73
C GLU A 140 -15.52 9.28 2.08
N ARG A 141 -15.95 8.38 2.97
CA ARG A 141 -16.44 8.72 4.31
C ARG A 141 -15.37 9.37 5.19
N ILE A 142 -14.08 9.15 4.89
CA ILE A 142 -12.98 9.79 5.63
C ILE A 142 -13.02 11.32 5.54
N LEU A 143 -13.58 11.86 4.46
CA LEU A 143 -13.70 13.31 4.27
C LEU A 143 -14.76 13.92 5.19
N ASP A 144 -15.77 13.13 5.57
CA ASP A 144 -16.87 13.59 6.43
C ASP A 144 -16.45 13.64 7.91
N SER A 145 -15.54 12.75 8.33
CA SER A 145 -14.92 12.81 9.66
C SER A 145 -13.96 14.00 9.84
N SER A 146 -13.26 14.40 8.78
CA SER A 146 -12.33 15.54 8.83
C SER A 146 -13.06 16.88 8.93
N ALA A 147 -14.19 17.04 8.21
CA ALA A 147 -15.03 18.24 8.29
C ALA A 147 -15.64 18.45 9.70
N SER A 148 -15.93 17.35 10.41
CA SER A 148 -16.46 17.41 11.77
C SER A 148 -15.42 17.85 12.81
N THR A 149 -14.12 17.70 12.50
CA THR A 149 -13.03 18.11 13.40
C THR A 149 -12.77 19.62 13.29
N GLU A 150 -12.91 20.21 12.10
CA GLU A 150 -12.80 21.67 11.91
C GLU A 150 -13.95 22.44 12.59
N ALA A 151 -15.17 21.90 12.59
CA ALA A 151 -16.32 22.51 13.26
C ALA A 151 -16.16 22.62 14.79
N VAL A 152 -15.41 21.73 15.42
CA VAL A 152 -15.14 21.76 16.88
C VAL A 152 -14.06 22.78 17.24
N VAL A 153 -13.14 23.10 16.31
CA VAL A 153 -12.06 24.07 16.53
C VAL A 153 -12.56 25.51 16.38
N GLU A 154 -13.57 25.77 15.54
CA GLU A 154 -14.17 27.12 15.43
C GLU A 154 -15.00 27.52 16.66
N ASP A 155 -15.61 26.56 17.38
CA ASP A 155 -16.42 26.83 18.58
C ASP A 155 -15.58 27.11 19.84
N SER A 156 -14.24 27.04 19.73
CA SER A 156 -13.30 27.25 20.84
C SER A 156 -12.63 28.64 20.84
N ARG A 157 -13.06 29.58 20.00
CA ARG A 157 -12.59 30.98 20.11
C ARG A 157 -13.26 31.65 21.31
N PRO A 158 -12.51 32.09 22.34
CA PRO A 158 -13.10 32.84 23.44
C PRO A 158 -13.65 34.15 22.87
N GLY A 159 -14.95 34.36 23.04
CA GLY A 159 -15.62 35.61 22.71
C GLY A 159 -14.88 36.78 23.35
N ALA A 160 -14.63 37.81 22.54
CA ALA A 160 -14.25 39.11 23.02
C ALA A 160 -15.38 39.66 23.91
N SER A 161 -15.31 39.40 25.22
CA SER A 161 -16.19 40.05 26.20
C SER A 161 -15.58 41.37 26.63
N ASP A 162 -16.23 42.42 26.16
CA ASP A 162 -16.60 43.64 26.89
C ASP A 162 -15.51 44.41 27.63
N LEU A 163 -15.02 45.45 26.94
CA LEU A 163 -14.55 46.69 27.56
C LEU A 163 -15.76 47.45 28.11
N VAL A 164 -15.82 47.63 29.43
CA VAL A 164 -16.52 48.73 30.11
C VAL A 164 -15.53 49.45 31.00
#